data_AF-A0A7X8ZTI2-F1
#
_entry.id   AF-A0A7X8ZTI2-F1
#
_cell.length_a   1.000
_cell.length_b   1.000
_cell.length_c   1.000
_cell.angle_alpha   90.00
_cell.angle_beta   90.00
_cell.angle_gamma   90.00
#
_symmetry.space_group_name_H-M   'P 1'
#
loop_
_entity.id
_entity.type
_entity.pdbx_description
1 polymer ?
#
loop_
_entity_poly.entity_id
_entity_poly.type
_entity_poly.pdbx_seq_one_letter_code
_entity_poly.pdbx_strand_id
1 'polypeptide(L)'
;MKKTSFFCVLLYLLCINAAANAQNLPYWRDLNITQVNVQKPRSAFMSYSNKVDALTGQYKKSEHYKLLNGIWKFYYVDAFKYLPENITNPNVDLTEWKDIKVPGNWEIQGFGIPIYVNHGYEFQPKNPTPPLLPDENPVGVYRREIEIPQQWMNRNLFLHIGGAKSGVYTYINGKEVGYSEDSKNPAEFLINDYVVPGK
;
A
#
# COMPACT_ATOMS: atom_id res chain seq x y z
N MET A 1 -59.10 14.10 -3.73
CA MET A 1 -58.10 13.36 -4.54
C MET A 1 -56.87 14.21 -4.89
N LYS A 2 -56.03 14.63 -3.94
CA LYS A 2 -54.72 15.28 -4.22
C LYS A 2 -53.65 15.12 -3.13
N LYS A 3 -53.88 14.35 -2.05
CA LYS A 3 -52.95 14.26 -0.90
C LYS A 3 -52.03 13.02 -0.92
N THR A 4 -52.37 11.98 -1.66
CA THR A 4 -51.57 10.74 -1.75
C THR A 4 -50.35 10.87 -2.67
N SER A 5 -50.37 11.76 -3.66
CA SER A 5 -49.26 11.93 -4.61
C SER A 5 -48.07 12.71 -4.02
N PHE A 6 -48.30 13.55 -3.02
CA PHE A 6 -47.25 14.39 -2.40
C PHE A 6 -46.37 13.58 -1.43
N PHE A 7 -46.93 12.54 -0.81
CA PHE A 7 -46.23 11.70 0.16
C PHE A 7 -45.23 10.75 -0.52
N CYS A 8 -45.53 10.24 -1.72
CA CYS A 8 -44.59 9.43 -2.50
C CYS A 8 -43.41 10.25 -3.06
N VAL A 9 -43.61 11.52 -3.40
CA VAL A 9 -42.52 12.41 -3.87
C VAL A 9 -41.59 12.79 -2.73
N LEU A 10 -42.14 13.01 -1.52
CA LEU A 10 -41.33 13.29 -0.33
C LEU A 10 -40.49 12.09 0.12
N LEU A 11 -41.04 10.86 0.03
CA LEU A 11 -40.27 9.63 0.30
C LEU A 11 -39.16 9.41 -0.74
N TYR A 12 -39.41 9.72 -2.01
CA TYR A 12 -38.42 9.58 -3.08
C TYR A 12 -37.25 10.57 -2.91
N LEU A 13 -37.53 11.82 -2.53
CA LEU A 13 -36.50 12.83 -2.22
C LEU A 13 -35.67 12.51 -0.96
N LEU A 14 -36.25 11.83 0.03
CA LEU A 14 -35.53 11.34 1.21
C LEU A 14 -34.60 10.16 0.87
N CYS A 15 -34.98 9.29 -0.07
CA CYS A 15 -34.10 8.19 -0.53
C CYS A 15 -32.89 8.68 -1.34
N ILE A 16 -33.01 9.78 -2.10
CA ILE A 16 -31.90 10.31 -2.90
C ILE A 16 -30.80 10.92 -2.01
N ASN A 17 -31.17 11.57 -0.89
CA ASN A 17 -30.19 12.16 0.03
C ASN A 17 -29.48 11.13 0.92
N ALA A 18 -30.09 9.97 1.18
CA ALA A 18 -29.44 8.89 1.94
C ALA A 18 -28.35 8.17 1.13
N ALA A 19 -28.44 8.16 -0.20
CA ALA A 19 -27.42 7.55 -1.07
C ALA A 19 -26.18 8.44 -1.25
N ALA A 20 -26.25 9.73 -0.92
CA ALA A 20 -25.17 10.70 -1.14
C ALA A 20 -24.14 10.80 0.01
N ASN A 21 -24.32 10.03 1.09
CA ASN A 21 -23.36 9.93 2.20
C ASN A 21 -22.72 8.53 2.27
N ALA A 22 -22.33 7.98 1.13
CA ALA A 22 -21.27 6.98 1.12
C ALA A 22 -19.99 7.71 1.54
N GLN A 23 -19.71 7.72 2.84
CA GLN A 23 -18.43 8.17 3.37
C GLN A 23 -17.35 7.37 2.63
N ASN A 24 -16.50 8.03 1.85
CA ASN A 24 -15.40 7.37 1.14
C ASN A 24 -14.48 6.75 2.20
N LEU A 25 -14.66 5.45 2.46
CA LEU A 25 -13.84 4.70 3.39
C LEU A 25 -12.43 4.60 2.80
N PRO A 26 -11.38 4.68 3.63
CA PRO A 26 -10.06 4.28 3.16
C PRO A 26 -10.10 2.80 2.75
N TYR A 27 -9.37 2.40 1.71
CA TYR A 27 -9.40 1.03 1.16
C TYR A 27 -9.30 -0.06 2.24
N TRP A 28 -8.40 0.08 3.22
CA TRP A 28 -8.23 -0.89 4.31
C TRP A 28 -9.45 -1.07 5.24
N ARG A 29 -10.49 -0.22 5.12
CA ARG A 29 -11.79 -0.36 5.79
C ARG A 29 -12.90 -0.81 4.85
N ASP A 30 -12.67 -0.86 3.54
CA ASP A 30 -13.65 -1.29 2.55
C ASP A 30 -13.41 -2.75 2.13
N LEU A 31 -14.27 -3.65 2.60
CA LEU A 31 -14.21 -5.08 2.29
C LEU A 31 -14.29 -5.40 0.79
N ASN A 32 -14.78 -4.48 -0.04
CA ASN A 32 -14.88 -4.68 -1.48
C ASN A 32 -13.57 -4.34 -2.21
N ILE A 33 -12.59 -3.74 -1.52
CA ILE A 33 -11.34 -3.26 -2.11
C ILE A 33 -10.15 -3.91 -1.40
N THR A 34 -9.66 -5.00 -1.98
CA THR A 34 -8.43 -5.67 -1.50
C THR A 34 -7.20 -5.30 -2.31
N GLN A 35 -7.40 -4.68 -3.48
CA GLN A 35 -6.32 -4.29 -4.39
C GLN A 35 -6.75 -3.13 -5.28
N VAL A 36 -5.81 -2.23 -5.57
CA VAL A 36 -5.96 -1.12 -6.51
C VAL A 36 -4.70 -1.09 -7.38
N ASN A 37 -4.86 -1.20 -8.70
CA ASN A 37 -3.79 -1.18 -9.71
C ASN A 37 -2.69 -2.27 -9.57
N VAL A 38 -2.94 -3.32 -8.78
CA VAL A 38 -2.08 -4.50 -8.70
C VAL A 38 -2.18 -5.31 -10.00
N GLN A 39 -1.04 -5.74 -10.54
CA GLN A 39 -0.99 -6.58 -11.73
C GLN A 39 -1.53 -7.98 -11.45
N LYS A 40 -2.06 -8.65 -12.49
CA LYS A 40 -2.61 -9.99 -12.34
C LYS A 40 -1.54 -10.98 -11.85
N PRO A 41 -1.88 -11.91 -10.93
CA PRO A 41 -0.96 -12.95 -10.48
C PRO A 41 -0.40 -13.77 -11.66
N ARG A 42 0.89 -14.11 -11.56
CA ARG A 42 1.63 -14.89 -12.57
C ARG A 42 2.75 -15.68 -11.91
N SER A 43 3.31 -16.64 -12.63
CA SER A 43 4.51 -17.36 -12.19
C SER A 43 5.70 -16.42 -12.03
N ALA A 44 6.56 -16.71 -11.05
CA ALA A 44 7.77 -15.94 -10.81
C ALA A 44 8.78 -16.13 -11.96
N PHE A 45 9.22 -15.03 -12.57
CA PHE A 45 10.26 -15.01 -13.59
C PHE A 45 10.98 -13.66 -13.64
N MET A 46 12.15 -13.65 -14.27
CA MET A 46 12.93 -12.46 -14.57
C MET A 46 13.40 -12.51 -16.03
N SER A 47 13.47 -11.35 -16.68
CA SER A 47 14.05 -11.23 -18.02
C SER A 47 15.56 -11.02 -17.93
N TYR A 48 16.31 -11.69 -18.79
CA TYR A 48 17.78 -11.62 -18.85
C TYR A 48 18.23 -11.35 -20.28
N SER A 49 19.39 -10.71 -20.42
CA SER A 49 19.95 -10.33 -21.73
C SER A 49 20.69 -11.47 -22.43
N ASN A 50 21.00 -12.55 -21.72
CA ASN A 50 21.64 -13.74 -22.28
C ASN A 50 21.22 -15.03 -21.57
N LYS A 51 21.42 -16.17 -22.26
CA LYS A 51 21.05 -17.51 -21.79
C LYS A 51 21.85 -17.95 -20.56
N VAL A 52 23.13 -17.59 -20.47
CA VAL A 52 24.02 -18.02 -19.37
C VAL A 52 23.49 -17.49 -18.04
N ASP A 53 23.14 -16.20 -17.99
CA ASP A 53 22.57 -15.57 -16.80
C ASP A 53 21.15 -16.09 -16.52
N ALA A 54 20.32 -16.28 -17.55
CA ALA A 54 18.97 -16.81 -17.40
C ALA A 54 18.95 -18.19 -16.72
N LEU A 55 19.89 -19.07 -17.06
CA LEU A 55 20.01 -20.41 -16.47
C LEU A 55 20.39 -20.39 -14.98
N THR A 56 20.92 -19.28 -14.47
CA THR A 56 21.22 -19.16 -13.03
C THR A 56 19.97 -18.93 -12.18
N GLY A 57 18.89 -18.38 -12.77
CA GLY A 57 17.70 -17.96 -12.04
C GLY A 57 17.91 -16.80 -11.06
N GLN A 58 19.11 -16.23 -10.98
CA GLN A 58 19.43 -15.18 -10.01
C GLN A 58 19.07 -13.79 -10.56
N TYR A 59 18.05 -13.15 -9.98
CA TYR A 59 17.52 -11.88 -10.50
C TYR A 59 18.59 -10.78 -10.61
N LYS A 60 19.56 -10.76 -9.68
CA LYS A 60 20.69 -9.81 -9.65
C LYS A 60 21.61 -9.87 -10.88
N LYS A 61 21.55 -10.97 -11.65
CA LYS A 61 22.29 -11.11 -12.90
C LYS A 61 21.61 -10.44 -14.09
N SER A 62 20.35 -10.02 -13.94
CA SER A 62 19.67 -9.21 -14.96
C SER A 62 20.09 -7.76 -14.85
N GLU A 63 20.45 -7.14 -15.98
CA GLU A 63 20.69 -5.69 -16.09
C GLU A 63 19.40 -4.86 -15.92
N HIS A 64 18.25 -5.53 -15.86
CA HIS A 64 16.92 -4.94 -15.71
C HIS A 64 16.36 -5.11 -14.30
N TYR A 65 17.20 -5.51 -13.35
CA TYR A 65 16.81 -5.72 -11.97
C TYR A 65 17.52 -4.72 -11.05
N LYS A 66 16.76 -4.10 -10.15
CA LYS A 66 17.29 -3.24 -9.10
C LYS A 66 16.71 -3.65 -7.76
N LEU A 67 17.58 -4.06 -6.85
CA LEU A 67 17.19 -4.42 -5.48
C LEU A 67 16.93 -3.14 -4.68
N LEU A 68 15.73 -3.04 -4.09
CA LEU A 68 15.36 -1.93 -3.22
C LEU A 68 15.48 -2.25 -1.71
N ASN A 69 16.02 -3.41 -1.35
CA ASN A 69 16.40 -3.71 0.04
C ASN A 69 17.52 -2.77 0.50
N GLY A 70 17.63 -2.58 1.81
CA GLY A 70 18.60 -1.68 2.42
C GLY A 70 17.95 -0.78 3.47
N ILE A 71 18.56 0.39 3.70
CA ILE A 71 18.04 1.37 4.64
C ILE A 71 17.04 2.28 3.94
N TRP A 72 15.90 2.48 4.59
CA TRP A 72 14.82 3.39 4.19
C TRP A 72 14.58 4.39 5.31
N LYS A 73 14.10 5.58 4.97
CA LYS A 73 13.53 6.50 5.94
C LYS A 73 12.19 5.94 6.43
N PHE A 74 11.92 6.07 7.71
CA PHE A 74 10.78 5.49 8.39
C PHE A 74 10.12 6.47 9.33
N TYR A 75 8.80 6.58 9.22
CA TYR A 75 7.95 7.36 10.11
C TYR A 75 6.88 6.44 10.69
N TYR A 76 6.72 6.45 12.02
CA TYR A 76 5.81 5.56 12.72
C TYR A 76 4.83 6.38 13.57
N VAL A 77 3.56 6.01 13.52
CA VAL A 77 2.50 6.56 14.38
C VAL A 77 1.57 5.44 14.85
N ASP A 78 0.97 5.60 16.02
CA ASP A 78 0.06 4.59 16.59
C ASP A 78 -1.33 4.56 15.94
N ALA A 79 -1.65 5.55 15.11
CA ALA A 79 -2.91 5.61 14.35
C ALA A 79 -2.79 6.47 13.10
N PHE A 80 -3.53 6.12 12.04
CA PHE A 80 -3.52 6.85 10.76
C PHE A 80 -3.88 8.33 10.90
N LYS A 81 -4.75 8.69 11.85
CA LYS A 81 -5.17 10.08 12.14
C LYS A 81 -4.04 11.00 12.62
N TYR A 82 -2.91 10.43 13.02
CA TYR A 82 -1.72 11.16 13.44
C TYR A 82 -0.69 11.35 12.31
N LEU A 83 -0.96 10.85 11.11
CA LEU A 83 -0.12 11.13 9.95
C LEU A 83 -0.24 12.61 9.56
N PRO A 84 0.88 13.30 9.31
CA PRO A 84 0.88 14.61 8.68
C PRO A 84 0.19 14.56 7.30
N GLU A 85 -0.59 15.59 6.95
CA GLU A 85 -1.29 15.66 5.66
C GLU A 85 -0.33 15.58 4.46
N ASN A 86 0.89 16.09 4.60
CA ASN A 86 1.92 16.13 3.56
C ASN A 86 2.82 14.89 3.54
N ILE A 87 2.48 13.80 4.25
CA ILE A 87 3.37 12.63 4.42
C ILE A 87 3.80 11.98 3.09
N THR A 88 2.98 12.10 2.05
CA THR A 88 3.26 11.58 0.70
C THR A 88 4.01 12.57 -0.20
N ASN A 89 4.17 13.83 0.21
CA ASN A 89 4.81 14.86 -0.61
C ASN A 89 6.29 14.50 -0.89
N PRO A 90 6.77 14.53 -2.14
CA PRO A 90 8.16 14.21 -2.50
C PRO A 90 9.19 15.18 -1.89
N ASN A 91 8.76 16.32 -1.36
CA ASN A 91 9.62 17.32 -0.72
C ASN A 91 9.34 17.49 0.79
N VAL A 92 8.65 16.53 1.43
CA VAL A 92 8.42 16.57 2.89
C VAL A 92 9.74 16.58 3.66
N ASP A 93 9.78 17.32 4.77
CA ASP A 93 10.93 17.30 5.68
C ASP A 93 11.07 15.91 6.34
N LEU A 94 12.29 15.38 6.29
CA LEU A 94 12.64 14.05 6.81
C LEU A 94 13.44 14.13 8.12
N THR A 95 13.62 15.31 8.70
CA THR A 95 14.44 15.51 9.91
C THR A 95 13.99 14.63 11.08
N GLU A 96 12.68 14.49 11.30
CA GLU A 96 12.14 13.65 12.38
C GLU A 96 12.07 12.16 12.03
N TRP A 97 12.33 11.78 10.78
CA TRP A 97 12.22 10.40 10.33
C TRP A 97 13.43 9.58 10.82
N LYS A 98 13.16 8.33 11.21
CA LYS A 98 14.20 7.38 11.58
C LYS A 98 14.66 6.60 10.35
N ASP A 99 15.70 5.79 10.53
CA ASP A 99 16.14 4.82 9.53
C ASP A 99 15.62 3.43 9.90
N ILE A 100 15.20 2.64 8.92
CA ILE A 100 14.76 1.25 9.11
C ILE A 100 15.39 0.34 8.05
N LYS A 101 15.68 -0.91 8.42
CA LYS A 101 16.16 -1.93 7.50
C LYS A 101 14.98 -2.63 6.82
N VAL A 102 15.04 -2.71 5.50
CA VAL A 102 14.09 -3.43 4.65
C VAL A 102 14.82 -4.59 3.94
N PRO A 103 14.30 -5.84 4.01
CA PRO A 103 13.09 -6.26 4.75
C PRO A 103 13.35 -6.40 6.26
N GLY A 104 12.26 -6.35 7.03
CA GLY A 104 12.25 -6.58 8.47
C GLY A 104 10.96 -6.05 9.10
N ASN A 105 10.42 -6.74 10.10
CA ASN A 105 9.30 -6.23 10.89
C ASN A 105 9.77 -5.01 11.72
N TRP A 106 8.93 -4.01 11.91
CA TRP A 106 9.33 -2.79 12.64
C TRP A 106 9.44 -3.05 14.15
N GLU A 107 8.74 -4.05 14.69
CA GLU A 107 8.69 -4.38 16.11
C GLU A 107 10.03 -4.89 16.62
N ILE A 108 10.74 -5.65 15.79
CA ILE A 108 12.11 -6.09 16.08
C ILE A 108 13.16 -5.00 15.81
N GLN A 109 12.73 -3.83 15.36
CA GLN A 109 13.58 -2.67 15.07
C GLN A 109 13.26 -1.48 16.01
N GLY A 110 12.46 -1.69 17.06
CA GLY A 110 12.22 -0.72 18.12
C GLY A 110 10.95 0.13 17.98
N PHE A 111 10.04 -0.22 17.06
CA PHE A 111 8.78 0.51 16.85
C PHE A 111 7.57 -0.36 17.22
N GLY A 112 6.59 0.18 17.95
CA GLY A 112 5.43 -0.60 18.39
C GLY A 112 5.79 -1.76 19.32
N ILE A 113 4.90 -2.75 19.40
CA ILE A 113 5.03 -3.89 20.33
C ILE A 113 4.77 -5.19 19.58
N PRO A 114 5.69 -6.18 19.62
CA PRO A 114 5.41 -7.49 19.04
C PRO A 114 4.38 -8.22 19.89
N ILE A 115 3.27 -8.64 19.28
CA ILE A 115 2.17 -9.33 19.97
C ILE A 115 2.14 -10.79 19.53
N TYR A 116 2.11 -11.69 20.50
CA TYR A 116 1.82 -13.10 20.30
C TYR A 116 0.49 -13.44 20.96
N VAL A 117 -0.45 -13.96 20.17
CA VAL A 117 -1.72 -14.52 20.65
C VAL A 117 -1.93 -15.86 19.96
N ASN A 118 -2.44 -16.85 20.69
CA ASN A 118 -2.74 -18.17 20.13
C ASN A 118 -4.12 -18.19 19.45
N HIS A 119 -5.16 -17.73 20.15
CA HIS A 119 -6.53 -17.66 19.65
C HIS A 119 -7.14 -16.28 19.94
N GLY A 120 -8.03 -15.83 19.06
CA GLY A 120 -8.56 -14.47 19.04
C GLY A 120 -7.70 -13.52 18.20
N TYR A 121 -8.24 -12.35 17.88
CA TYR A 121 -7.49 -11.29 17.20
C TYR A 121 -6.69 -10.48 18.22
N GLU A 122 -5.45 -10.11 17.89
CA GLU A 122 -4.58 -9.31 18.74
C GLU A 122 -5.20 -7.97 19.13
N PHE A 123 -6.02 -7.40 18.23
CA PHE A 123 -6.70 -6.13 18.44
C PHE A 123 -7.98 -6.27 19.27
N GLN A 124 -8.61 -7.45 19.27
CA GLN A 124 -9.83 -7.72 20.02
C GLN A 124 -9.98 -9.22 20.31
N PRO A 125 -9.42 -9.72 21.42
CA PRO A 125 -9.38 -11.15 21.70
C PRO A 125 -10.76 -11.80 21.97
N LYS A 126 -11.77 -11.00 22.34
CA LYS A 126 -13.13 -11.46 22.66
C LYS A 126 -14.18 -10.67 21.89
N ASN A 127 -15.16 -11.38 21.34
CA ASN A 127 -16.33 -10.83 20.64
C ASN A 127 -15.96 -9.76 19.57
N PRO A 128 -15.03 -10.06 18.64
CA PRO A 128 -14.73 -9.14 17.54
C PRO A 128 -15.98 -8.89 16.70
N THR A 129 -16.10 -7.68 16.14
CA THR A 129 -17.21 -7.32 15.25
C THR A 129 -16.67 -6.97 13.86
N PRO A 130 -16.37 -7.94 12.99
CA PRO A 130 -15.91 -7.66 11.64
C PRO A 130 -16.92 -6.83 10.83
N PRO A 131 -16.47 -5.92 9.94
CA PRO A 131 -15.07 -5.61 9.60
C PRO A 131 -14.46 -4.50 10.47
N LEU A 132 -15.02 -4.20 11.63
CA LEU A 132 -14.54 -3.09 12.46
C LEU A 132 -13.14 -3.38 13.01
N LEU A 133 -12.27 -2.39 12.85
CA LEU A 133 -10.91 -2.35 13.40
C LEU A 133 -10.83 -1.23 14.44
N PRO A 134 -9.91 -1.33 15.43
CA PRO A 134 -9.68 -0.22 16.35
C PRO A 134 -9.21 1.03 15.61
N ASP A 135 -9.44 2.20 16.21
CA ASP A 135 -8.87 3.45 15.70
C ASP A 135 -7.36 3.52 15.92
N GLU A 136 -6.86 2.91 16.99
CA GLU A 136 -5.45 2.64 17.27
C GLU A 136 -4.97 1.48 16.39
N ASN A 137 -4.65 1.81 15.14
CA ASN A 137 -4.07 0.90 14.16
C ASN A 137 -2.74 1.49 13.67
N PRO A 138 -1.59 1.01 14.16
CA PRO A 138 -0.28 1.59 13.86
C PRO A 138 0.02 1.66 12.37
N VAL A 139 0.67 2.75 11.96
CA VAL A 139 1.07 2.98 10.56
C VAL A 139 2.57 3.25 10.51
N GLY A 140 3.26 2.48 9.66
CA GLY A 140 4.64 2.71 9.27
C GLY A 140 4.72 3.23 7.84
N VAL A 141 5.32 4.41 7.65
CA VAL A 141 5.58 5.00 6.33
C VAL A 141 7.04 4.78 5.99
N TYR A 142 7.29 4.09 4.87
CA TYR A 142 8.61 3.80 4.35
C TYR A 142 8.90 4.70 3.15
N ARG A 143 10.07 5.33 3.14
CA ARG A 143 10.47 6.23 2.06
C ARG A 143 11.92 6.00 1.63
N ARG A 144 12.15 6.01 0.33
CA ARG A 144 13.48 5.89 -0.26
C ARG A 144 13.54 6.59 -1.61
N GLU A 145 14.61 7.35 -1.83
CA GLU A 145 14.96 7.84 -3.17
C GLU A 145 15.58 6.70 -4.00
N ILE A 146 15.18 6.62 -5.26
CA ILE A 146 15.67 5.59 -6.18
C ILE A 146 16.14 6.26 -7.47
N GLU A 147 17.29 5.86 -7.97
CA GLU A 147 17.75 6.31 -9.28
C GLU A 147 17.31 5.31 -10.35
N ILE A 148 16.51 5.74 -11.32
CA ILE A 148 16.04 4.89 -12.42
C ILE A 148 16.97 5.08 -13.61
N PRO A 149 17.62 4.01 -14.11
CA PRO A 149 18.51 4.11 -15.25
C PRO A 149 17.76 4.59 -16.51
N GLN A 150 18.32 5.56 -17.24
CA GLN A 150 17.68 6.14 -18.43
C GLN A 150 17.34 5.08 -19.48
N GLN A 151 18.19 4.04 -19.63
CA GLN A 151 17.98 2.94 -20.57
C GLN A 151 16.75 2.07 -20.25
N TRP A 152 16.11 2.25 -19.10
CA TRP A 152 14.89 1.53 -18.73
C TRP A 152 13.62 2.23 -19.19
N MET A 153 13.68 3.51 -19.56
CA MET A 153 12.49 4.33 -19.84
C MET A 153 11.68 3.90 -21.08
N ASN A 154 12.26 3.08 -21.95
CA ASN A 154 11.56 2.49 -23.10
C ASN A 154 10.98 1.09 -22.81
N ARG A 155 10.93 0.68 -21.54
CA ARG A 155 10.45 -0.64 -21.09
C ARG A 155 9.31 -0.49 -20.10
N ASN A 156 8.53 -1.55 -19.92
CA ASN A 156 7.61 -1.62 -18.80
C ASN A 156 8.39 -1.79 -17.49
N LEU A 157 8.14 -0.91 -16.54
CA LEU A 157 8.77 -0.91 -15.23
C LEU A 157 7.76 -1.38 -14.20
N PHE A 158 8.19 -2.36 -13.41
CA PHE A 158 7.36 -2.93 -12.36
C PHE A 158 8.02 -2.72 -11.00
N LEU A 159 7.29 -2.13 -10.07
CA LEU A 159 7.63 -2.22 -8.65
C LEU A 159 7.12 -3.55 -8.12
N HIS A 160 8.02 -4.37 -7.61
CA HIS A 160 7.70 -5.66 -7.00
C HIS A 160 7.92 -5.61 -5.49
N ILE A 161 6.83 -5.64 -4.73
CA ILE A 161 6.85 -5.75 -3.27
C ILE A 161 6.64 -7.23 -2.93
N GLY A 162 7.71 -7.91 -2.49
CA GLY A 162 7.67 -9.35 -2.22
C GLY A 162 6.76 -9.76 -1.06
N GLY A 163 6.38 -8.82 -0.19
CA GLY A 163 5.40 -9.00 0.87
C GLY A 163 5.39 -7.81 1.83
N ALA A 164 4.20 -7.39 2.26
CA ALA A 164 4.00 -6.32 3.24
C ALA A 164 2.79 -6.66 4.14
N LYS A 165 2.88 -6.44 5.45
CA LYS A 165 1.80 -6.70 6.41
C LYS A 165 1.23 -5.38 6.96
N SER A 166 -0.08 -5.21 7.10
CA SER A 166 -1.19 -6.08 6.65
C SER A 166 -1.75 -5.68 5.27
N GLY A 167 -1.78 -4.38 4.99
CA GLY A 167 -2.05 -3.78 3.68
C GLY A 167 -1.11 -2.61 3.42
N VAL A 168 -0.89 -2.28 2.15
CA VAL A 168 0.13 -1.30 1.74
C VAL A 168 -0.42 -0.34 0.69
N TYR A 169 -0.37 0.96 0.98
CA TYR A 169 -0.50 2.00 -0.03
C TYR A 169 0.87 2.27 -0.65
N THR A 170 0.91 2.41 -1.97
CA THR A 170 2.14 2.68 -2.72
C THR A 170 2.04 4.03 -3.39
N TYR A 171 3.02 4.90 -3.13
CA TYR A 171 3.16 6.21 -3.75
C TYR A 171 4.52 6.32 -4.43
N ILE A 172 4.56 6.97 -5.59
CA ILE A 172 5.79 7.34 -6.30
C ILE A 172 5.66 8.79 -6.72
N ASN A 173 6.68 9.60 -6.42
CA ASN A 173 6.70 11.03 -6.75
C ASN A 173 5.44 11.79 -6.29
N GLY A 174 4.91 11.44 -5.12
CA GLY A 174 3.71 12.04 -4.52
C GLY A 174 2.38 11.58 -5.10
N LYS A 175 2.38 10.69 -6.10
CA LYS A 175 1.17 10.16 -6.74
C LYS A 175 0.89 8.75 -6.25
N GLU A 176 -0.38 8.46 -5.95
CA GLU A 176 -0.82 7.12 -5.60
C GLU A 176 -0.70 6.20 -6.81
N VAL A 177 0.08 5.13 -6.65
CA VAL A 177 0.20 4.05 -7.64
C VAL A 177 -0.90 3.02 -7.42
N GLY A 178 -1.15 2.65 -6.17
CA GLY A 178 -2.16 1.65 -5.83
C GLY A 178 -2.11 1.17 -4.38
N TYR A 179 -2.84 0.10 -4.13
CA TYR A 179 -3.04 -0.50 -2.81
C TYR A 179 -3.08 -2.03 -2.92
N SER A 180 -2.59 -2.74 -1.91
CA SER A 180 -2.69 -4.21 -1.82
C SER A 180 -2.89 -4.66 -0.39
N GLU A 181 -3.80 -5.61 -0.20
CA GLU A 181 -3.87 -6.51 0.94
C GLU A 181 -3.16 -7.84 0.61
N ASP A 182 -3.21 -8.80 1.53
CA ASP A 182 -2.48 -10.08 1.50
C ASP A 182 -0.97 -9.98 1.77
N SER A 183 -0.60 -10.31 3.01
CA SER A 183 0.77 -10.18 3.50
C SER A 183 1.69 -11.34 3.18
N LYS A 184 1.27 -12.29 2.33
CA LYS A 184 2.04 -13.50 1.99
C LYS A 184 2.25 -13.68 0.48
N ASN A 185 1.59 -12.87 -0.33
CA ASN A 185 1.80 -12.82 -1.78
C ASN A 185 2.42 -11.48 -2.21
N PRO A 186 3.12 -11.45 -3.35
CA PRO A 186 3.71 -10.22 -3.84
C PRO A 186 2.65 -9.27 -4.43
N ALA A 187 2.88 -7.97 -4.29
CA ALA A 187 2.16 -6.94 -5.01
C ALA A 187 3.06 -6.36 -6.12
N GLU A 188 2.59 -6.40 -7.36
CA GLU A 188 3.28 -5.82 -8.52
C GLU A 188 2.49 -4.64 -9.09
N PHE A 189 3.16 -3.53 -9.37
CA PHE A 189 2.56 -2.34 -9.99
C PHE A 189 3.32 -1.95 -11.24
N LEU A 190 2.62 -1.63 -12.34
CA LEU A 190 3.23 -0.98 -13.50
C LEU A 190 3.42 0.51 -13.17
N ILE A 191 4.66 1.01 -13.20
CA ILE A 191 4.99 2.34 -12.64
C ILE A 191 5.39 3.39 -13.68
N ASN A 192 5.32 3.08 -14.97
CA ASN A 192 5.79 3.95 -16.06
C ASN A 192 5.30 5.39 -15.97
N ASP A 193 4.02 5.62 -15.64
CA ASP A 193 3.41 6.96 -15.59
C ASP A 193 3.75 7.75 -14.32
N TYR A 194 4.46 7.12 -13.38
CA TYR A 194 4.79 7.66 -12.07
C TYR A 194 6.27 8.01 -11.93
N VAL A 195 7.11 7.54 -12.86
CA VAL A 195 8.56 7.67 -12.77
C VAL A 195 9.12 8.64 -13.81
N VAL A 196 10.30 9.17 -13.51
CA VAL A 196 11.12 9.97 -14.41
C VAL A 196 12.54 9.38 -14.45
N PRO A 197 13.33 9.61 -15.51
CA PRO A 197 14.73 9.20 -15.51
C PRO A 197 15.52 9.96 -14.45
N GLY A 198 16.48 9.29 -13.82
CA GLY A 198 17.25 9.87 -12.71
C GLY A 198 16.59 9.61 -11.37
N LYS A 199 16.64 10.61 -10.46
CA LYS A 199 16.10 10.51 -9.10
C LYS A 199 14.58 10.64 -9.06
#